data_AF-A0A6I5X344-F1
#
_entry.id   AF-A0A6I5X344-F1
#
_cell.length_a   1.000
_cell.length_b   1.000
_cell.length_c   1.000
_cell.angle_alpha   90.00
_cell.angle_beta   90.00
_cell.angle_gamma   90.00
#
_symmetry.space_group_name_H-M   'P 1'
#
loop_
_entity.id
_entity.type
_entity.pdbx_description
1 polymer ?
#
loop_
_entity_poly.entity_id
_entity_poly.type
_entity_poly.pdbx_seq_one_letter_code
_entity_poly.pdbx_strand_id
1 'polypeptide(L)'
;MSRPAISVRRVSEELEGSFVDLWVSSRVEAGVSPEVVARSASEGRIGASLHRDDVRAYLALHDDRPVGFAVATTSPFSALTEAPCVTIDQLYVAPDSRKHGVARQLMTAVTVYADSRGCEQIGCNVPAPNRDANRFFARLGFSSQVVRRITTVAALRRRLGADEPRHHSLEQLLHRRRSLRARATAAAGNRLAG
;
A
#
# COMPACT_ATOMS: atom_id res chain seq x y z
N MET A 1 -28.45 25.77 17.42
CA MET A 1 -27.90 24.44 17.79
C MET A 1 -26.51 24.36 17.19
N SER A 2 -25.47 24.19 18.02
CA SER A 2 -24.08 24.09 17.55
C SER A 2 -23.95 22.86 16.66
N ARG A 3 -23.39 23.03 15.47
CA ARG A 3 -23.15 21.93 14.54
C ARG A 3 -22.10 21.00 15.19
N PRO A 4 -22.39 19.71 15.39
CA PRO A 4 -21.45 18.84 16.09
C PRO A 4 -20.10 18.83 15.37
N ALA A 5 -19.04 19.08 16.15
CA ALA A 5 -17.73 19.44 15.62
C ALA A 5 -17.02 18.17 15.16
N ILE A 6 -16.76 18.07 13.86
CA ILE A 6 -15.85 17.04 13.36
C ILE A 6 -14.44 17.44 13.80
N SER A 7 -13.72 16.52 14.44
CA SER A 7 -12.31 16.65 14.78
C SER A 7 -11.49 15.59 14.05
N VAL A 8 -10.22 15.89 13.75
CA VAL A 8 -9.30 14.95 13.11
C VAL A 8 -8.07 14.79 13.99
N ARG A 9 -7.74 13.54 14.33
CA ARG A 9 -6.62 13.18 15.19
C ARG A 9 -5.69 12.21 14.46
N ARG A 10 -4.38 12.32 14.68
CA ARG A 10 -3.44 11.27 14.27
C ARG A 10 -3.79 9.99 15.05
N VAL A 11 -3.76 8.84 14.39
CA VAL A 11 -3.91 7.55 15.08
C VAL A 11 -2.68 7.32 15.96
N SER A 12 -2.90 7.37 17.27
CA SER A 12 -1.99 6.92 18.33
C SER A 12 -2.39 5.54 18.83
N GLU A 13 -1.63 4.95 19.74
CA GLU A 13 -1.96 3.67 20.40
C GLU A 13 -3.38 3.68 20.98
N GLU A 14 -3.80 4.79 21.60
CA GLU A 14 -5.15 4.96 22.17
C GLU A 14 -6.28 4.88 21.12
N LEU A 15 -6.01 5.34 19.89
CA LEU A 15 -6.99 5.38 18.81
C LEU A 15 -6.88 4.20 17.86
N GLU A 16 -5.90 3.31 18.05
CA GLU A 16 -5.63 2.20 17.14
C GLU A 16 -6.82 1.25 17.06
N GLY A 17 -7.40 0.86 18.20
CA GLY A 17 -8.58 -0.01 18.22
C GLY A 17 -9.75 0.58 17.43
N SER A 18 -10.09 1.85 17.68
CA SER A 18 -11.14 2.57 16.96
C SER A 18 -10.86 2.71 15.46
N PHE A 19 -9.59 2.91 15.08
CA PHE A 19 -9.18 2.94 13.68
C PHE A 19 -9.35 1.56 13.04
N VAL A 20 -8.90 0.49 13.69
CA VAL A 20 -9.01 -0.90 13.19
C VAL A 20 -10.48 -1.26 12.98
N ASP A 21 -11.37 -0.96 13.93
CA ASP A 21 -12.81 -1.24 13.81
C ASP A 21 -13.45 -0.53 12.61
N LEU A 22 -13.11 0.75 12.41
CA LEU A 22 -13.60 1.52 11.27
C LEU A 22 -12.99 1.02 9.95
N TRP A 23 -11.71 0.63 9.96
CA TRP A 23 -11.04 0.04 8.82
C TRP A 23 -11.72 -1.28 8.42
N VAL A 24 -11.96 -2.18 9.38
CA VAL A 24 -12.70 -3.44 9.16
C VAL A 24 -14.06 -3.16 8.51
N SER A 25 -14.82 -2.21 9.08
CA SER A 25 -16.13 -1.80 8.54
C SER A 25 -16.03 -1.32 7.10
N SER A 26 -15.00 -0.52 6.76
CA SER A 26 -14.77 -0.05 5.39
C SER A 26 -14.46 -1.17 4.40
N ARG A 27 -13.75 -2.22 4.84
CA ARG A 27 -13.40 -3.38 3.99
C ARG A 27 -14.61 -4.25 3.72
N VAL A 28 -15.46 -4.45 4.72
CA VAL A 28 -16.73 -5.17 4.56
C VAL A 28 -17.67 -4.40 3.63
N GLU A 29 -17.79 -3.07 3.78
CA GLU A 29 -18.55 -2.22 2.84
C GLU A 29 -18.01 -2.33 1.41
N ALA A 30 -16.69 -2.45 1.24
CA ALA A 30 -16.05 -2.67 -0.06
C ALA A 30 -16.24 -4.11 -0.61
N GLY A 31 -17.01 -4.97 0.05
CA GLY A 31 -17.34 -6.33 -0.38
C GLY A 31 -16.28 -7.38 -0.02
N VAL A 32 -15.33 -7.07 0.84
CA VAL A 32 -14.35 -8.06 1.33
C VAL A 32 -15.03 -8.94 2.39
N SER A 33 -14.87 -10.26 2.29
CA SER A 33 -15.43 -11.21 3.26
C SER A 33 -15.01 -10.86 4.71
N PRO A 34 -15.95 -10.83 5.67
CA PRO A 34 -15.64 -10.55 7.07
C PRO A 34 -14.54 -11.42 7.66
N GLU A 35 -14.47 -12.71 7.30
CA GLU A 35 -13.43 -13.63 7.79
C GLU A 35 -12.01 -13.22 7.35
N VAL A 36 -11.88 -12.77 6.10
CA VAL A 36 -10.59 -12.31 5.53
C VAL A 36 -10.16 -11.00 6.18
N VAL A 37 -11.12 -10.10 6.41
CA VAL A 37 -10.88 -8.82 7.07
C VAL A 37 -10.48 -9.03 8.52
N ALA A 38 -11.21 -9.87 9.26
CA ALA A 38 -10.94 -10.20 10.66
C ALA A 38 -9.56 -10.82 10.84
N ARG A 39 -9.17 -11.78 9.98
CA ARG A 39 -7.82 -12.35 9.98
C ARG A 39 -6.74 -11.28 9.77
N SER A 40 -6.99 -10.34 8.87
CA SER A 40 -6.02 -9.27 8.59
C SER A 40 -5.85 -8.31 9.77
N ALA A 41 -6.92 -8.06 10.53
CA ALA A 41 -6.88 -7.27 11.75
C ALA A 41 -6.22 -8.03 12.91
N SER A 42 -6.52 -9.31 13.10
CA SER A 42 -6.03 -10.10 14.24
C SER A 42 -4.54 -10.44 14.16
N GLU A 43 -3.95 -10.49 12.97
CA GLU A 43 -2.53 -10.80 12.77
C GLU A 43 -1.58 -9.63 13.13
N GLY A 44 -2.08 -8.53 13.72
CA GLY A 44 -1.25 -7.39 14.16
C GLY A 44 -0.61 -6.59 13.01
N ARG A 45 -0.85 -6.97 11.75
CA ARG A 45 -0.27 -6.31 10.57
C ARG A 45 -0.64 -4.85 10.45
N ILE A 46 -1.86 -4.50 10.88
CA ILE A 46 -2.34 -3.12 10.82
C ILE A 46 -1.54 -2.26 11.81
N GLY A 47 -1.47 -2.65 13.08
CA GLY A 47 -0.67 -1.97 14.10
C GLY A 47 0.78 -1.82 13.69
N ALA A 48 1.43 -2.92 13.28
CA ALA A 48 2.81 -2.89 12.80
C ALA A 48 3.01 -1.92 11.62
N SER A 49 2.01 -1.76 10.75
CA SER A 49 2.07 -0.79 9.65
C SER A 49 1.91 0.65 10.13
N LEU A 50 1.05 0.91 11.13
CA LEU A 50 0.82 2.24 11.70
C LEU A 50 2.05 2.81 12.41
N HIS A 51 2.92 1.94 12.93
CA HIS A 51 4.17 2.34 13.59
C HIS A 51 5.34 2.59 12.63
N ARG A 52 5.19 2.35 11.33
CA ARG A 52 6.24 2.67 10.36
C ARG A 52 6.38 4.18 10.17
N ASP A 53 7.61 4.67 10.09
CA ASP A 53 7.91 6.10 9.91
C ASP A 53 7.35 6.70 8.61
N ASP A 54 7.26 5.86 7.57
CA ASP A 54 6.73 6.26 6.27
C ASP A 54 5.21 6.19 6.20
N VAL A 55 4.51 5.76 7.25
CA VAL A 55 3.05 5.64 7.32
C VAL A 55 2.47 6.71 8.25
N ARG A 56 1.36 7.32 7.81
CA ARG A 56 0.57 8.25 8.62
C ARG A 56 -0.90 7.96 8.48
N ALA A 57 -1.56 7.68 9.61
CA ALA A 57 -3.01 7.53 9.66
C ALA A 57 -3.66 8.65 10.48
N TYR A 58 -4.82 9.09 10.01
CA TYR A 58 -5.69 10.05 10.67
C TYR A 58 -7.08 9.45 10.85
N LEU A 59 -7.70 9.71 11.99
CA LEU A 59 -9.07 9.34 12.32
C LEU A 59 -9.91 10.60 12.47
N ALA A 60 -11.03 10.67 11.78
CA ALA A 60 -12.04 11.70 11.95
C ALA A 60 -13.11 11.23 12.94
N LEU A 61 -13.39 12.07 13.92
CA LEU A 61 -14.36 11.83 14.98
C LEU A 61 -15.50 12.83 14.86
N HIS A 62 -16.73 12.37 15.05
CA HIS A 62 -17.92 13.19 15.21
C HIS A 62 -18.53 12.86 16.56
N ASP A 63 -18.50 13.82 17.49
CA ASP A 63 -18.88 13.59 18.89
C ASP A 63 -18.20 12.34 19.48
N ASP A 64 -16.87 12.27 19.35
CA ASP A 64 -16.00 11.16 19.75
C ASP A 64 -16.24 9.81 19.05
N ARG A 65 -17.19 9.74 18.10
CA ARG A 65 -17.41 8.55 17.28
C ARG A 65 -16.54 8.56 16.03
N PRO A 66 -15.79 7.48 15.71
CA PRO A 66 -15.09 7.35 14.44
C PRO A 66 -16.04 7.36 13.24
N VAL A 67 -15.81 8.29 12.31
CA VAL A 67 -16.65 8.49 11.11
C VAL A 67 -15.88 8.52 9.79
N GLY A 68 -14.56 8.56 9.84
CA GLY A 68 -13.72 8.48 8.65
C GLY A 68 -12.26 8.32 9.00
N PHE A 69 -11.45 7.92 8.03
CA PHE A 69 -10.01 7.87 8.18
C PHE A 69 -9.29 8.19 6.87
N ALA A 70 -8.03 8.59 7.00
CA ALA A 70 -7.09 8.67 5.88
C ALA A 70 -5.80 7.96 6.27
N VAL A 71 -5.26 7.16 5.36
CA VAL A 71 -3.93 6.56 5.47
C VAL A 71 -3.10 7.08 4.31
N ALA A 72 -1.94 7.65 4.64
CA ALA A 72 -0.99 8.17 3.69
C ALA A 72 0.39 7.56 3.94
N THR A 73 1.15 7.38 2.87
CA THR A 73 2.55 6.97 2.91
C THR A 73 3.45 8.02 2.31
N THR A 74 4.69 8.10 2.78
CA THR A 74 5.73 8.93 2.17
C THR A 74 6.66 8.05 1.37
N SER A 75 6.71 8.25 0.06
CA SER A 75 7.62 7.53 -0.83
C SER A 75 7.98 8.39 -2.03
N PRO A 76 9.16 8.19 -2.64
CA PRO A 76 9.50 8.86 -3.88
C PRO A 76 8.54 8.42 -4.99
N PHE A 77 8.12 9.36 -5.84
CA PHE A 77 7.19 9.06 -6.94
C PHE A 77 7.74 8.02 -7.92
N SER A 78 9.06 8.00 -8.11
CA SER A 78 9.79 6.97 -8.83
C SER A 78 11.04 6.59 -8.05
N ALA A 79 11.43 5.32 -8.08
CA ALA A 79 12.65 4.83 -7.42
C ALA A 79 13.93 5.53 -7.91
N LEU A 80 13.88 6.19 -9.05
CA LEU A 80 15.00 6.92 -9.65
C LEU A 80 14.89 8.45 -9.50
N THR A 81 13.80 8.97 -8.92
CA THR A 81 13.61 10.41 -8.70
C THR A 81 13.42 10.68 -7.23
N GLU A 82 14.24 11.54 -6.64
CA GLU A 82 14.22 11.82 -5.20
C GLU A 82 13.07 12.73 -4.76
N ALA A 83 12.21 13.20 -5.67
CA ALA A 83 11.11 14.10 -5.33
C ALA A 83 10.18 13.43 -4.29
N PRO A 84 10.17 13.92 -3.03
CA PRO A 84 9.41 13.29 -1.96
C PRO A 84 7.92 13.57 -2.16
N CYS A 85 7.12 12.52 -2.13
CA CYS A 85 5.68 12.60 -2.34
C CYS A 85 4.94 11.93 -1.17
N VAL A 86 3.85 12.57 -0.73
CA VAL A 86 2.88 11.90 0.12
C VAL A 86 1.81 11.28 -0.76
N THR A 87 1.63 9.97 -0.68
CA THR A 87 0.56 9.26 -1.39
C THR A 87 -0.54 8.89 -0.40
N ILE A 88 -1.78 9.27 -0.71
CA ILE A 88 -2.96 8.82 0.02
C ILE A 88 -3.31 7.42 -0.48
N ASP A 89 -3.08 6.43 0.37
CA ASP A 89 -3.34 5.03 0.07
C ASP A 89 -4.80 4.68 0.28
N GLN A 90 -5.40 5.23 1.33
CA GLN A 90 -6.78 4.96 1.70
C GLN A 90 -7.45 6.22 2.22
N LEU A 91 -8.66 6.48 1.76
CA LEU A 91 -9.54 7.51 2.27
C LEU A 91 -10.94 6.93 2.38
N TYR A 92 -11.52 7.00 3.57
CA TYR A 92 -12.85 6.48 3.83
C TYR A 92 -13.65 7.44 4.72
N VAL A 93 -14.93 7.56 4.41
CA VAL A 93 -15.92 8.26 5.24
C VAL A 93 -17.16 7.38 5.30
N ALA A 94 -17.64 7.10 6.52
CA ALA A 94 -18.85 6.35 6.77
C ALA A 94 -20.03 6.95 5.98
N PRO A 95 -20.89 6.14 5.34
CA PRO A 95 -21.97 6.62 4.47
C PRO A 95 -22.78 7.76 5.07
N ASP A 96 -23.20 7.62 6.34
CA ASP A 96 -24.04 8.60 7.05
C ASP A 96 -23.31 9.92 7.36
N SER A 97 -21.98 9.92 7.31
CA SER A 97 -21.13 11.09 7.56
C SER A 97 -20.60 11.73 6.27
N ARG A 98 -20.96 11.21 5.09
CA ARG A 98 -20.57 11.80 3.78
C ARG A 98 -21.26 13.13 3.56
N LYS A 99 -20.67 13.98 2.70
CA LYS A 99 -21.18 15.33 2.38
C LYS A 99 -21.24 16.32 3.57
N HIS A 100 -20.67 15.97 4.73
CA HIS A 100 -20.59 16.84 5.91
C HIS A 100 -19.21 17.51 6.10
N GLY A 101 -18.29 17.34 5.15
CA GLY A 101 -16.94 17.94 5.19
C GLY A 101 -15.85 17.07 5.82
N VAL A 102 -16.18 15.87 6.31
CA VAL A 102 -15.22 14.92 6.94
C VAL A 102 -13.98 14.68 6.06
N ALA A 103 -14.19 14.32 4.79
CA ALA A 103 -13.08 14.07 3.86
C ALA A 103 -12.20 15.32 3.67
N ARG A 104 -12.78 16.53 3.66
CA ARG A 104 -12.01 17.78 3.53
C ARG A 104 -11.14 18.01 4.76
N GLN A 105 -11.65 17.76 5.96
CA GLN A 105 -10.84 17.89 7.18
C GLN A 105 -9.72 16.86 7.26
N LEU A 106 -9.98 15.61 6.84
CA LEU A 106 -8.94 14.59 6.70
C LEU A 106 -7.85 15.05 5.73
N MET A 107 -8.23 15.64 4.59
CA MET A 107 -7.27 16.19 3.63
C MET A 107 -6.46 17.34 4.21
N THR A 108 -7.05 18.23 5.01
CA THR A 108 -6.30 19.28 5.73
C THR A 108 -5.22 18.70 6.64
N ALA A 109 -5.50 17.60 7.33
CA ALA A 109 -4.48 16.94 8.15
C ALA A 109 -3.36 16.31 7.29
N VAL A 110 -3.71 15.76 6.12
CA VAL A 110 -2.74 15.22 5.16
C VAL A 110 -1.86 16.33 4.57
N THR A 111 -2.38 17.53 4.30
CA THR A 111 -1.53 18.64 3.81
C THR A 111 -0.51 19.06 4.84
N VAL A 112 -0.92 19.20 6.11
CA VAL A 112 0.01 19.50 7.22
C VAL A 112 1.09 18.42 7.34
N TYR A 113 0.72 17.15 7.13
CA TYR A 113 1.69 16.06 7.09
C TYR A 113 2.69 16.22 5.94
N ALA A 114 2.21 16.48 4.71
CA ALA A 114 3.08 16.67 3.55
C ALA A 114 4.07 17.82 3.75
N ASP A 115 3.59 18.95 4.27
CA ASP A 115 4.43 20.11 4.61
C ASP A 115 5.53 19.73 5.61
N SER A 116 5.17 18.99 6.67
CA SER A 116 6.14 18.52 7.69
C SER A 116 7.20 17.55 7.16
N ARG A 117 6.98 16.98 5.98
CA ARG A 117 7.91 16.07 5.28
C ARG A 117 8.64 16.75 4.13
N GLY A 118 8.45 18.05 3.92
CA GLY A 118 9.01 18.78 2.78
C GLY A 118 8.52 18.28 1.43
N CYS A 119 7.32 17.67 1.38
CA CYS A 119 6.73 17.15 0.15
C CYS A 119 5.90 18.24 -0.52
N GLU A 120 6.27 18.62 -1.74
CA GLU A 120 5.52 19.61 -2.53
C GLU A 120 4.32 18.98 -3.27
N GLN A 121 4.24 17.65 -3.29
CA GLN A 121 3.23 16.92 -4.05
C GLN A 121 2.49 15.90 -3.19
N ILE A 122 1.18 15.81 -3.41
CA ILE A 122 0.30 14.81 -2.81
C ILE A 122 -0.35 14.00 -3.93
N GLY A 123 -0.12 12.70 -3.94
CA GLY A 123 -0.71 11.75 -4.86
C GLY A 123 -1.86 10.95 -4.23
N CYS A 124 -2.70 10.34 -5.05
CA CYS A 124 -3.64 9.31 -4.61
C CYS A 124 -3.97 8.36 -5.76
N ASN A 125 -4.49 7.17 -5.44
CA ASN A 125 -5.03 6.24 -6.43
C ASN A 125 -6.53 6.11 -6.23
N VAL A 126 -7.31 6.55 -7.23
CA VAL A 126 -8.77 6.46 -7.20
C VAL A 126 -9.23 5.43 -8.23
N PRO A 127 -10.05 4.42 -7.86
CA PRO A 127 -10.63 3.52 -8.83
C PRO A 127 -11.44 4.26 -9.90
N ALA A 128 -11.17 4.00 -11.18
CA ALA A 128 -11.85 4.67 -12.30
C ALA A 128 -13.39 4.61 -12.23
N PRO A 129 -14.04 3.52 -11.78
CA PRO A 129 -15.50 3.48 -11.65
C PRO A 129 -16.07 4.35 -10.52
N ASN A 130 -15.25 4.76 -9.54
CA ASN A 130 -15.71 5.50 -8.37
C ASN A 130 -15.89 6.99 -8.68
N ARG A 131 -17.02 7.34 -9.31
CA ARG A 131 -17.33 8.71 -9.77
C ARG A 131 -17.33 9.74 -8.64
N ASP A 132 -17.77 9.36 -7.45
CA ASP A 132 -17.85 10.26 -6.31
C ASP A 132 -16.48 10.63 -5.77
N ALA A 133 -15.58 9.65 -5.62
CA ALA A 133 -14.20 9.92 -5.24
C ALA A 133 -13.47 10.73 -6.31
N ASN A 134 -13.61 10.38 -7.59
CA ASN A 134 -12.99 11.14 -8.69
C ASN A 134 -13.44 12.61 -8.70
N ARG A 135 -14.74 12.86 -8.53
CA ARG A 135 -15.28 14.22 -8.43
C ARG A 135 -14.77 14.97 -7.20
N PHE A 136 -14.61 14.28 -6.07
CA PHE A 136 -14.05 14.88 -4.85
C PHE A 136 -12.61 15.35 -5.07
N PHE A 137 -11.73 14.48 -5.56
CA PHE A 137 -10.33 14.83 -5.81
C PHE A 137 -10.16 15.90 -6.89
N ALA A 138 -10.93 15.83 -7.98
CA ALA A 138 -10.91 16.86 -9.01
C ALA A 138 -11.28 18.26 -8.47
N ARG A 139 -12.25 18.35 -7.54
CA ARG A 139 -12.61 19.61 -6.87
C ARG A 139 -11.52 20.14 -5.93
N LEU A 140 -10.57 19.31 -5.53
CA LEU A 140 -9.40 19.70 -4.75
C LEU A 140 -8.17 20.02 -5.63
N GLY A 141 -8.32 20.02 -6.96
CA GLY A 141 -7.24 20.33 -7.90
C GLY A 141 -6.36 19.13 -8.29
N PHE A 142 -6.70 17.91 -7.87
CA PHE A 142 -5.99 16.72 -8.34
C PHE A 142 -6.27 16.50 -9.83
N SER A 143 -5.20 16.27 -10.59
CA SER A 143 -5.25 15.94 -12.01
C SER A 143 -4.77 14.50 -12.25
N SER A 144 -5.28 13.87 -13.31
CA SER A 144 -4.83 12.53 -13.70
C SER A 144 -3.47 12.62 -14.40
N GLN A 145 -2.44 12.03 -13.79
CA GLN A 145 -1.08 12.00 -14.36
C GLN A 145 -0.74 10.64 -14.97
N VAL A 146 -1.22 9.54 -14.36
CA VAL A 146 -0.88 8.17 -14.74
C VAL A 146 -2.10 7.24 -14.65
N VAL A 147 -2.07 6.13 -15.40
CA VAL A 147 -3.03 5.03 -15.29
C VAL A 147 -2.34 3.80 -14.72
N ARG A 148 -2.76 3.36 -13.52
CA ARG A 148 -2.23 2.14 -12.90
C ARG A 148 -2.80 0.90 -13.59
N ARG A 149 -1.93 0.02 -14.10
CA ARG A 149 -2.29 -1.29 -14.66
C ARG A 149 -1.80 -2.40 -13.75
N ILE A 150 -2.62 -3.41 -13.50
CA ILE A 150 -2.32 -4.52 -12.60
C ILE A 150 -2.66 -5.84 -13.31
N THR A 151 -1.79 -6.82 -13.15
CA THR A 151 -2.04 -8.22 -13.52
C THR A 151 -1.31 -9.13 -12.52
N THR A 152 -1.60 -10.42 -12.52
CA THR A 152 -0.85 -11.37 -11.68
C THR A 152 0.47 -11.72 -12.36
N VAL A 153 1.51 -12.00 -11.56
CA VAL A 153 2.82 -12.45 -12.08
C VAL A 153 2.65 -13.68 -12.96
N ALA A 154 1.79 -14.63 -12.56
CA ALA A 154 1.50 -15.83 -13.34
C ALA A 154 0.85 -15.52 -14.70
N ALA A 155 -0.14 -14.62 -14.73
CA ALA A 155 -0.77 -14.21 -15.99
C ALA A 155 0.22 -13.50 -16.92
N LEU A 156 1.10 -12.66 -16.36
CA LEU A 156 2.14 -11.99 -17.13
C LEU A 156 3.16 -12.98 -17.69
N ARG A 157 3.68 -13.90 -16.88
CA ARG A 157 4.63 -14.94 -17.33
C ARG A 157 4.06 -15.77 -18.47
N ARG A 158 2.82 -16.24 -18.32
CA ARG A 158 2.11 -17.01 -19.34
C ARG A 158 1.99 -16.24 -20.65
N ARG A 159 1.64 -14.95 -20.58
CA ARG A 159 1.51 -14.10 -21.79
C ARG A 159 2.85 -13.75 -22.44
N LEU A 160 3.94 -13.71 -21.66
CA LEU A 160 5.28 -13.43 -22.16
C LEU A 160 6.04 -14.68 -22.66
N GLY A 161 5.44 -15.88 -22.59
CA GLY A 161 6.12 -17.13 -22.92
C GLY A 161 7.22 -17.52 -21.91
N ALA A 162 7.23 -16.93 -20.71
CA ALA A 162 8.25 -17.18 -19.70
C ALA A 162 8.06 -18.49 -18.92
N ASP A 163 6.92 -19.16 -19.12
CA ASP A 163 6.60 -20.49 -18.56
C ASP A 163 7.02 -21.64 -19.51
N GLU A 164 7.56 -21.36 -20.70
CA GLU A 164 8.30 -22.37 -21.45
C GLU A 164 9.55 -22.74 -20.63
N PRO A 165 9.80 -24.03 -20.37
CA PRO A 165 11.02 -24.43 -19.68
C PRO A 165 12.19 -23.95 -20.54
N ARG A 166 12.84 -22.87 -20.09
CA ARG A 166 14.05 -22.34 -20.72
C ARG A 166 14.97 -23.53 -20.89
N HIS A 167 15.15 -23.97 -22.13
CA HIS A 167 16.16 -24.96 -22.48
C HIS A 167 17.43 -24.54 -21.74
N HIS A 168 17.89 -25.42 -20.85
CA HIS A 168 19.02 -25.23 -19.95
C HIS A 168 20.04 -24.31 -20.61
N SER A 169 20.20 -23.10 -20.07
CA SER A 169 21.15 -22.14 -20.63
C SER A 169 22.49 -22.86 -20.80
N LEU A 170 23.09 -22.73 -21.98
CA LEU A 170 24.38 -23.34 -22.32
C LEU A 170 25.40 -23.09 -21.20
N GLU A 171 25.33 -21.94 -20.56
CA GLU A 171 26.16 -21.57 -19.40
C GLU A 171 25.99 -22.50 -18.19
N GLN A 172 24.76 -22.89 -17.82
CA GLN A 172 24.52 -23.83 -16.73
C GLN A 172 25.03 -25.25 -17.06
N LEU A 173 24.88 -25.69 -18.31
CA LEU A 173 25.43 -26.98 -18.77
C LEU A 173 26.97 -26.96 -18.81
N LEU A 174 27.56 -25.85 -19.26
CA LEU A 174 29.01 -25.66 -19.26
C LEU A 174 29.57 -25.58 -17.84
N HIS A 175 28.88 -24.90 -16.93
CA HIS A 175 29.26 -24.82 -15.52
C HIS A 175 29.21 -26.22 -14.88
N ARG A 176 28.13 -26.99 -15.11
CA ARG A 176 28.02 -28.37 -14.62
C ARG A 176 29.11 -29.30 -15.18
N ARG A 177 29.46 -29.20 -16.46
CA ARG A 177 30.59 -29.97 -17.05
C ARG A 177 31.93 -29.58 -16.43
N ARG A 178 32.18 -28.29 -16.17
CA ARG A 178 33.41 -27.82 -15.51
C ARG A 178 33.51 -28.36 -14.09
N SER A 179 32.42 -28.31 -13.31
CA SER A 179 32.38 -28.80 -11.93
C SER A 179 32.47 -30.34 -11.83
N LEU A 180 31.99 -31.08 -12.84
CA LEU A 180 32.16 -32.54 -12.89
C LEU A 180 33.59 -32.94 -13.30
N ARG A 181 34.22 -32.22 -14.24
CA ARG A 181 35.63 -32.44 -14.60
C ARG A 181 36.56 -32.14 -13.42
N ALA A 182 36.35 -31.02 -12.73
CA ALA A 182 37.15 -30.65 -11.56
C ALA A 182 37.07 -31.72 -10.43
N ARG A 183 35.89 -32.31 -10.23
CA ARG A 183 35.69 -33.41 -9.27
C ARG A 183 36.32 -34.72 -9.71
N ALA A 184 36.27 -35.05 -11.01
CA ALA A 184 36.93 -36.23 -11.56
C ALA A 184 38.46 -36.14 -11.46
N THR A 185 39.04 -34.96 -11.71
CA THR A 185 40.48 -34.72 -11.55
C THR A 185 40.93 -34.76 -10.10
N ALA A 186 40.11 -34.23 -9.17
CA ALA A 186 40.39 -34.33 -7.73
C ALA A 186 40.30 -35.78 -7.20
N ALA A 187 39.33 -36.55 -7.68
CA ALA A 187 39.17 -37.97 -7.30
C ALA A 187 40.24 -38.90 -7.89
N ALA A 188 40.89 -38.50 -9.00
CA ALA A 188 42.01 -39.23 -9.58
C ALA A 188 43.34 -38.93 -8.87
N GLY A 189 43.56 -37.68 -8.44
CA GLY A 189 44.74 -37.31 -7.65
C GLY A 189 44.79 -37.97 -6.27
N ASN A 190 43.62 -38.23 -5.66
CA ASN A 190 43.54 -38.84 -4.33
C ASN A 190 43.75 -40.37 -4.31
N ARG A 191 43.92 -41.03 -5.47
CA ARG A 191 44.18 -42.48 -5.57
C ARG A 191 45.65 -42.84 -5.77
N LEU A 192 46.52 -41.85 -5.96
CA LEU A 192 47.96 -42.05 -6.18
C LEU A 192 48.80 -41.71 -4.93
N ALA A 193 48.15 -41.38 -3.81
CA ALA A 193 48.79 -40.94 -2.57
C ALA A 193 48.42 -41.83 -1.35
N GLY A 194 47.92 -43.05 -1.59
CA GLY A 194 47.61 -44.05 -0.57
C GLY A 194 48.47 -45.29 -0.74
#